data_AF-A0A7R9YK08-F1
#
_entry.id   AF-A0A7R9YK08-F1
#
_cell.length_a   1.000
_cell.length_b   1.000
_cell.length_c   1.000
_cell.angle_alpha   90.00
_cell.angle_beta   90.00
_cell.angle_gamma   90.00
#
_symmetry.space_group_name_H-M   'P 1'
#
loop_
_entity.id
_entity.type
_entity.pdbx_description
1 polymer ?
#
loop_
_entity_poly.entity_id
_entity_poly.type
_entity_poly.pdbx_seq_one_letter_code
_entity_poly.pdbx_strand_id
1 'polypeptide(L)'
;PGAMARWSGVLNLVLPLAAALSREEQHTTQCESWAAQGECLRNSHFMLGACRPQCTRSLVDTKPDCINWARDGECDHNPVFMAGACNASCVARASDAQVQERERLREAARMEREARRAAAADDSPRRARQARSADDDVEGALAG
;
A
#
# COMPACT_ATOMS: atom_id res chain seq x y z
N PRO A 1 30.63 22.94 -54.03
CA PRO A 1 29.18 22.63 -53.86
C PRO A 1 28.97 21.12 -53.69
N GLY A 2 28.44 20.57 -52.59
CA GLY A 2 27.84 21.14 -51.39
C GLY A 2 27.77 20.03 -50.32
N ALA A 3 27.58 20.45 -49.07
CA ALA A 3 27.51 19.61 -47.88
C ALA A 3 26.37 18.59 -47.92
N MET A 4 26.48 17.52 -47.13
CA MET A 4 25.60 17.28 -45.97
C MET A 4 25.96 15.93 -45.32
N ALA A 5 26.50 16.04 -44.11
CA ALA A 5 26.72 14.94 -43.19
C ALA A 5 25.45 14.68 -42.36
N ARG A 6 25.44 13.51 -41.70
CA ARG A 6 24.68 13.17 -40.47
C ARG A 6 23.23 12.70 -40.65
N TRP A 7 23.08 11.38 -40.78
CA TRP A 7 21.84 10.66 -40.41
C TRP A 7 22.16 9.36 -39.63
N SER A 8 23.05 9.45 -38.64
CA SER A 8 23.15 8.45 -37.57
C SER A 8 22.71 9.13 -36.28
N GLY A 9 21.42 9.02 -35.97
CA GLY A 9 20.87 9.70 -34.78
C GLY A 9 19.35 9.67 -34.60
N VAL A 10 18.58 9.11 -35.55
CA VAL A 10 17.11 9.13 -35.45
C VAL A 10 16.52 7.80 -34.95
N LEU A 11 17.27 6.70 -35.01
CA LEU A 11 16.73 5.38 -34.64
C LEU A 11 16.61 5.15 -33.11
N ASN A 12 17.27 5.96 -32.28
CA ASN A 12 17.22 5.86 -30.81
C ASN A 12 16.20 6.80 -30.14
N LEU A 13 15.48 7.64 -30.89
CA LEU A 13 14.48 8.56 -30.34
C LEU A 13 13.04 8.05 -30.46
N VAL A 14 12.82 6.92 -31.16
CA VAL A 14 11.49 6.32 -31.34
C VAL A 14 11.16 5.25 -30.30
N LEU A 15 12.18 4.67 -29.66
CA LEU A 15 12.02 3.65 -28.62
C LEU A 15 11.28 4.12 -27.33
N PRO A 16 11.47 5.35 -26.80
CA PRO A 16 10.81 5.75 -25.56
C PRO A 16 9.31 6.04 -25.73
N LEU A 17 8.85 6.35 -26.95
CA LEU A 17 7.43 6.56 -27.24
C LEU A 17 6.64 5.24 -27.35
N ALA A 18 7.22 4.20 -27.96
CA ALA A 18 6.61 2.87 -28.01
C ALA A 18 6.50 2.21 -26.62
N ALA A 19 7.49 2.43 -25.74
CA ALA A 19 7.47 1.94 -24.36
C ALA A 19 6.45 2.69 -23.48
N ALA A 20 6.23 3.99 -23.70
CA ALA A 20 5.21 4.77 -23.01
C ALA A 20 3.78 4.32 -23.38
N LEU A 21 3.55 4.00 -24.66
CA LEU A 21 2.26 3.49 -25.16
C LEU A 21 1.94 2.07 -24.65
N SER A 22 2.95 1.31 -24.20
CA SER A 22 2.77 -0.07 -23.70
C SER A 22 2.23 -0.13 -22.26
N ARG A 23 2.37 0.94 -21.48
CA ARG A 23 1.92 0.99 -20.08
C ARG A 23 0.41 1.22 -19.95
N GLU A 24 -0.20 1.83 -20.96
CA GLU A 24 -1.64 2.11 -21.00
C GLU A 24 -2.46 0.88 -21.46
N GLU A 25 -1.93 0.02 -22.35
CA GLU A 25 -2.71 -1.05 -22.97
C GLU A 25 -2.62 -2.43 -22.29
N GLN A 26 -1.57 -2.74 -21.51
CA GLN A 26 -1.41 -4.09 -20.91
C GLN A 26 -2.23 -4.32 -19.64
N HIS A 27 -2.70 -3.26 -18.98
CA HIS A 27 -3.51 -3.37 -17.76
C HIS A 27 -5.02 -3.36 -18.01
N THR A 28 -5.48 -3.02 -19.22
CA THR A 28 -6.91 -2.82 -19.50
C THR A 28 -7.73 -4.10 -19.32
N THR A 29 -7.29 -5.22 -19.87
CA THR A 29 -8.03 -6.49 -19.83
C THR A 29 -8.12 -7.09 -18.43
N GLN A 30 -7.04 -7.01 -17.65
CA GLN A 30 -7.04 -7.49 -16.26
C GLN A 30 -7.85 -6.57 -15.34
N CYS A 31 -7.68 -5.26 -15.48
CA CYS A 31 -8.46 -4.29 -14.71
C CYS A 31 -9.97 -4.42 -14.97
N GLU A 32 -10.39 -4.68 -16.21
CA GLU A 32 -11.80 -4.93 -16.54
C GLU A 32 -12.33 -6.19 -15.85
N SER A 33 -11.56 -7.28 -15.91
CA SER A 33 -11.92 -8.55 -15.26
C SER A 33 -12.00 -8.40 -13.74
N TRP A 34 -11.02 -7.75 -13.11
CA TRP A 34 -11.02 -7.50 -11.67
C TRP A 34 -12.14 -6.57 -11.23
N ALA A 35 -12.41 -5.50 -11.99
CA ALA A 35 -13.54 -4.61 -11.72
C ALA A 35 -14.88 -5.37 -11.80
N ALA A 36 -15.06 -6.22 -12.81
CA ALA A 36 -16.25 -7.07 -12.95
C ALA A 36 -16.38 -8.10 -11.79
N GLN A 37 -15.26 -8.54 -11.21
CA GLN A 37 -15.22 -9.41 -10.03
C GLN A 37 -15.43 -8.66 -8.70
N GLY A 38 -15.67 -7.34 -8.74
CA GLY A 38 -15.93 -6.54 -7.54
C GLY A 38 -14.66 -6.09 -6.80
N GLU A 39 -13.49 -6.17 -7.43
CA GLU A 39 -12.23 -5.73 -6.80
C GLU A 39 -12.21 -4.24 -6.50
N CYS A 40 -13.04 -3.44 -7.18
CA CYS A 40 -13.21 -2.02 -6.85
C CYS A 40 -13.73 -1.79 -5.42
N LEU A 41 -14.40 -2.76 -4.79
CA LEU A 41 -14.81 -2.72 -3.38
C LEU A 41 -13.87 -3.54 -2.49
N ARG A 42 -13.43 -4.71 -2.96
CA ARG A 42 -12.61 -5.63 -2.13
C ARG A 42 -11.15 -5.21 -2.02
N ASN A 43 -10.64 -4.49 -3.02
CA ASN A 43 -9.25 -4.07 -3.17
C ASN A 43 -9.18 -2.62 -3.69
N SER A 44 -10.05 -1.76 -3.18
CA SER A 44 -10.28 -0.39 -3.65
C SER A 44 -9.00 0.45 -3.70
N HIS A 45 -8.15 0.41 -2.69
CA HIS A 45 -6.92 1.19 -2.67
C HIS A 45 -5.98 0.82 -3.84
N PHE A 46 -5.80 -0.48 -4.11
CA PHE A 46 -5.00 -0.93 -5.26
C PHE A 46 -5.70 -0.56 -6.57
N MET A 47 -6.99 -0.89 -6.69
CA MET A 47 -7.74 -0.69 -7.92
C MET A 47 -7.83 0.78 -8.32
N LEU A 48 -7.96 1.71 -7.37
CA LEU A 48 -7.94 3.14 -7.65
C LEU A 48 -6.54 3.67 -8.03
N GLY A 49 -5.46 2.96 -7.68
CA GLY A 49 -4.09 3.30 -8.07
C GLY A 49 -3.65 2.69 -9.40
N ALA A 50 -4.04 1.43 -9.67
CA ALA A 50 -3.57 0.65 -10.81
C ALA A 50 -4.60 0.48 -11.94
N CYS A 51 -5.88 0.59 -11.61
CA CYS A 51 -7.04 0.28 -12.46
C CYS A 51 -8.13 1.36 -12.37
N ARG A 52 -7.73 2.61 -12.07
CA ARG A 52 -8.66 3.70 -11.77
C ARG A 52 -9.78 3.84 -12.80
N PRO A 53 -9.51 3.86 -14.12
CA PRO A 53 -10.56 4.07 -15.11
C PRO A 53 -11.68 3.03 -15.04
N GLN A 54 -11.35 1.76 -14.75
CA GLN A 54 -12.31 0.66 -14.69
C GLN A 54 -13.20 0.76 -13.46
N CYS A 55 -12.67 1.24 -12.34
CA CYS A 55 -13.51 1.52 -11.18
C CYS A 55 -14.33 2.79 -11.40
N THR A 56 -13.76 3.89 -11.88
CA THR A 56 -14.50 5.16 -11.93
C THR A 56 -15.49 5.29 -13.09
N ARG A 57 -15.44 4.40 -14.11
CA ARG A 57 -16.29 4.48 -15.31
C ARG A 57 -17.80 4.44 -15.02
N SER A 58 -18.22 3.79 -13.95
CA SER A 58 -19.63 3.59 -13.60
C SER A 58 -19.96 3.89 -12.13
N LEU A 59 -19.03 4.52 -11.41
CA LEU A 59 -19.24 4.88 -10.01
C LEU A 59 -19.87 6.27 -9.93
N VAL A 60 -21.17 6.31 -9.62
CA VAL A 60 -21.96 7.51 -9.46
C VAL A 60 -22.90 7.31 -8.28
N ASP A 61 -22.85 8.24 -7.34
CA ASP A 61 -23.86 8.36 -6.31
C ASP A 61 -25.09 9.09 -6.87
N THR A 62 -26.26 8.52 -6.63
CA THR A 62 -27.57 9.03 -7.09
C THR A 62 -28.40 9.62 -5.97
N LYS A 63 -27.93 9.51 -4.72
CA LYS A 63 -28.59 10.03 -3.53
C LYS A 63 -27.65 11.00 -2.81
N PRO A 64 -28.17 12.09 -2.23
CA PRO A 64 -27.34 13.07 -1.53
C PRO A 64 -26.67 12.50 -0.27
N ASP A 65 -27.30 11.51 0.38
CA ASP A 65 -26.84 10.95 1.66
C ASP A 65 -25.90 9.74 1.51
N CYS A 66 -25.46 9.40 0.30
CA CYS A 66 -24.62 8.23 0.06
C CYS A 66 -23.35 8.19 0.93
N ILE A 67 -22.72 9.35 1.17
CA ILE A 67 -21.52 9.45 2.02
C ILE A 67 -21.85 9.07 3.47
N ASN A 68 -22.97 9.57 3.99
CA ASN A 68 -23.40 9.28 5.36
C ASN A 68 -23.75 7.80 5.51
N TRP A 69 -24.57 7.25 4.61
CA TRP A 69 -24.94 5.84 4.63
C TRP A 69 -23.75 4.91 4.47
N ALA A 70 -22.81 5.23 3.58
CA ALA A 70 -21.58 4.46 3.46
C ALA A 70 -20.82 4.44 4.80
N ARG A 71 -20.55 5.63 5.39
CA ARG A 71 -19.89 5.75 6.70
C ARG A 71 -20.60 4.96 7.79
N ASP A 72 -21.93 4.96 7.77
CA ASP A 72 -22.76 4.31 8.78
C ASP A 72 -22.89 2.79 8.56
N GLY A 73 -22.22 2.23 7.54
CA GLY A 73 -22.11 0.78 7.33
C GLY A 73 -23.04 0.21 6.26
N GLU A 74 -23.84 1.04 5.58
CA GLU A 74 -24.89 0.55 4.68
C GLU A 74 -24.35 -0.23 3.47
N CYS A 75 -23.11 -0.02 3.06
CA CYS A 75 -22.54 -0.82 1.97
C CYS A 75 -22.40 -2.31 2.35
N ASP A 76 -22.41 -2.65 3.65
CA ASP A 76 -22.37 -4.01 4.17
C ASP A 76 -23.77 -4.48 4.60
N HIS A 77 -24.55 -3.61 5.24
CA HIS A 77 -25.89 -3.94 5.75
C HIS A 77 -26.98 -3.93 4.67
N ASN A 78 -26.82 -3.08 3.64
CA ASN A 78 -27.76 -2.89 2.55
C ASN A 78 -27.04 -2.83 1.19
N PRO A 79 -26.28 -3.90 0.85
CA PRO A 79 -25.36 -3.88 -0.29
C PRO A 79 -26.07 -3.72 -1.63
N VAL A 80 -27.31 -4.23 -1.77
CA VAL A 80 -28.07 -4.15 -3.02
C VAL A 80 -28.48 -2.72 -3.32
N PHE A 81 -29.04 -1.99 -2.35
CA PHE A 81 -29.39 -0.59 -2.52
C PHE A 81 -28.14 0.25 -2.76
N MET A 82 -27.11 0.05 -1.95
CA MET A 82 -25.89 0.86 -2.02
C MET A 82 -25.13 0.64 -3.32
N ALA A 83 -25.09 -0.59 -3.86
CA ALA A 83 -24.48 -0.85 -5.16
C ALA A 83 -25.21 -0.15 -6.33
N GLY A 84 -26.53 0.00 -6.25
CA GLY A 84 -27.32 0.69 -7.28
C GLY A 84 -27.35 2.20 -7.13
N ALA A 85 -27.35 2.69 -5.89
CA ALA A 85 -27.61 4.10 -5.59
C ALA A 85 -26.37 4.88 -5.12
N CYS A 86 -25.39 4.22 -4.53
CA CYS A 86 -24.32 4.84 -3.73
C CYS A 86 -22.95 4.15 -3.92
N ASN A 87 -22.70 3.63 -5.11
CA ASN A 87 -21.53 2.78 -5.35
C ASN A 87 -20.21 3.55 -5.22
N ALA A 88 -20.17 4.84 -5.57
CA ALA A 88 -18.97 5.67 -5.46
C ALA A 88 -18.60 5.88 -4.00
N SER A 89 -19.59 6.22 -3.17
CA SER A 89 -19.40 6.32 -1.72
C SER A 89 -18.92 5.01 -1.09
N CYS A 90 -19.43 3.86 -1.54
CA CYS A 90 -18.97 2.56 -1.03
C CYS A 90 -17.52 2.25 -1.40
N VAL A 91 -17.10 2.55 -2.62
CA VAL A 91 -15.70 2.38 -3.07
C VAL A 91 -14.76 3.32 -2.33
N ALA A 92 -15.15 4.58 -2.13
CA ALA A 92 -14.37 5.54 -1.36
C ALA A 92 -14.16 5.05 0.09
N ARG A 93 -15.24 4.65 0.76
CA ARG A 93 -15.19 4.09 2.12
C ARG A 93 -14.29 2.86 2.21
N ALA A 94 -14.40 1.95 1.25
CA ALA A 94 -13.57 0.74 1.21
C ALA A 94 -12.09 1.06 1.01
N SER A 95 -11.76 2.04 0.15
CA SER A 95 -10.38 2.53 -0.01
C SER A 95 -9.84 3.13 1.28
N ASP A 96 -10.62 3.97 1.95
CA ASP A 96 -10.21 4.62 3.20
C ASP A 96 -9.96 3.60 4.31
N ALA A 97 -10.85 2.60 4.46
CA ALA A 97 -10.67 1.52 5.41
C ALA A 97 -9.36 0.75 5.18
N GLN A 98 -8.99 0.50 3.93
CA GLN A 98 -7.74 -0.19 3.57
C GLN A 98 -6.50 0.66 3.84
N VAL A 99 -6.57 1.98 3.62
CA VAL A 99 -5.48 2.91 3.96
C VAL A 99 -5.27 2.94 5.46
N GLN A 100 -6.35 3.10 6.23
CA GLN A 100 -6.30 3.14 7.69
C GLN A 100 -5.73 1.86 8.27
N GLU A 101 -6.13 0.69 7.76
CA GLU A 101 -5.58 -0.58 8.23
C GLU A 101 -4.09 -0.70 7.95
N ARG A 102 -3.64 -0.33 6.74
CA ARG A 102 -2.22 -0.31 6.40
C ARG A 102 -1.42 0.62 7.32
N GLU A 103 -1.97 1.79 7.67
CA GLU A 103 -1.33 2.75 8.57
C GLU A 103 -1.24 2.21 10.00
N ARG A 104 -2.32 1.59 10.50
CA ARG A 104 -2.32 0.90 11.81
C ARG A 104 -1.24 -0.17 11.88
N LEU A 105 -1.12 -1.00 10.85
CA LEU A 105 -0.10 -2.05 10.78
C LEU A 105 1.32 -1.47 10.73
N ARG A 106 1.53 -0.37 10.00
CA ARG A 106 2.83 0.32 9.96
C ARG A 106 3.22 0.89 11.32
N GLU A 107 2.27 1.50 12.01
CA GLU A 107 2.51 2.04 13.36
C GLU A 107 2.76 0.92 14.36
N ALA A 108 1.97 -0.16 14.32
CA ALA A 108 2.21 -1.34 15.15
C ALA A 108 3.64 -1.91 14.95
N ALA A 109 4.07 -2.04 13.70
CA ALA A 109 5.43 -2.52 13.38
C ALA A 109 6.53 -1.54 13.83
N ARG A 110 6.26 -0.23 13.83
CA ARG A 110 7.17 0.78 14.37
C ARG A 110 7.29 0.62 15.90
N MET A 111 6.17 0.53 16.60
CA MET A 111 6.13 0.34 18.05
C MET A 111 6.83 -0.95 18.48
N GLU A 112 6.64 -2.04 17.73
CA GLU A 112 7.33 -3.30 17.99
C GLU A 112 8.86 -3.17 17.85
N ARG A 113 9.34 -2.47 16.81
CA ARG A 113 10.78 -2.20 16.64
C ARG A 113 11.34 -1.33 17.76
N GLU A 114 10.61 -0.32 18.19
CA GLU A 114 11.01 0.55 19.30
C GLU A 114 11.06 -0.22 20.63
N ALA A 115 10.07 -1.06 20.90
CA ALA A 115 10.04 -1.92 22.09
C ALA A 115 11.23 -2.91 22.11
N ARG A 116 11.54 -3.54 20.97
CA ARG A 116 12.71 -4.43 20.84
C ARG A 116 14.03 -3.68 21.11
N ARG A 117 14.17 -2.45 20.61
CA ARG A 117 15.34 -1.60 20.87
C ARG A 117 15.45 -1.22 22.35
N ALA A 118 14.34 -0.85 22.99
CA ALA A 118 14.32 -0.52 24.41
C ALA A 118 14.69 -1.73 25.29
N ALA A 119 14.15 -2.91 24.98
CA ALA A 119 14.49 -4.14 25.70
C ALA A 119 15.98 -4.50 25.58
N ALA A 120 16.56 -4.38 24.38
CA ALA A 120 18.00 -4.59 24.17
C ALA A 120 18.86 -3.57 24.94
N ALA A 121 18.37 -2.33 25.07
CA ALA A 121 19.05 -1.28 25.84
C ALA A 121 19.02 -1.52 27.35
N ASP A 122 17.96 -2.10 27.92
CA ASP A 122 17.91 -2.48 29.36
C ASP A 122 18.70 -3.77 29.66
N ASP A 123 18.67 -4.73 28.74
CA ASP A 123 19.41 -5.99 28.87
C ASP A 123 20.94 -5.78 28.81
N SER A 124 21.42 -4.79 28.04
CA SER A 124 22.85 -4.53 27.90
C SER A 124 23.56 -4.19 29.25
N PRO A 125 23.07 -3.22 30.07
CA PRO A 125 23.60 -2.98 31.41
C PRO A 125 23.45 -4.16 32.38
N ARG A 126 22.38 -4.95 32.26
CA ARG A 126 22.18 -6.15 33.11
C ARG A 126 23.22 -7.22 32.79
N ARG A 127 23.42 -7.54 31.51
CA ARG A 127 24.47 -8.48 31.07
C ARG A 127 25.87 -8.00 31.44
N ALA A 128 26.15 -6.70 31.30
CA ALA A 128 27.44 -6.13 31.69
C ALA A 128 27.70 -6.24 33.20
N ARG A 129 26.67 -6.11 34.05
CA ARG A 129 26.79 -6.34 35.51
C ARG A 129 26.99 -7.82 35.83
N GLN A 130 26.27 -8.72 35.16
CA GLN A 130 26.40 -10.16 35.36
C GLN A 130 27.78 -10.69 34.94
N ALA A 131 28.33 -10.19 33.83
CA ALA A 131 29.67 -10.57 33.39
C ALA A 131 30.74 -10.18 34.41
N ARG A 132 30.69 -8.95 34.95
CA ARG A 132 31.63 -8.50 35.99
C ARG A 132 31.57 -9.35 37.26
N SER A 133 30.37 -9.71 37.71
CA SER A 133 30.21 -10.59 38.87
C SER A 133 30.81 -11.97 38.64
N ALA A 134 30.70 -12.50 37.42
CA ALA A 134 31.26 -13.81 37.09
C ALA A 134 32.80 -13.78 37.04
N ASP A 135 33.40 -12.66 36.62
CA ASP A 135 34.86 -12.48 36.64
C ASP A 135 35.39 -12.42 38.08
N ASP A 136 34.68 -11.74 38.99
CA ASP A 136 35.02 -11.68 40.43
C ASP A 136 34.96 -13.07 41.10
N ASP A 137 33.98 -13.90 40.74
CA ASP A 137 33.85 -15.28 41.24
C ASP A 137 35.00 -16.20 40.76
N VAL A 138 35.50 -15.98 39.54
CA VAL A 138 36.62 -16.75 38.97
C VAL A 138 37.96 -16.37 39.62
N GLU A 139 38.22 -15.07 39.85
CA GLU A 139 39.42 -14.65 40.57
C GLU A 139 39.43 -15.15 42.02
N GLY A 140 38.25 -15.16 42.67
CA GLY A 140 38.09 -15.74 44.01
C GLY A 140 38.36 -17.25 44.07
N ALA A 141 38.07 -17.99 43.00
CA ALA A 141 38.31 -19.43 42.91
C ALA A 141 39.76 -19.82 42.58
N LEU A 142 40.55 -18.91 42.00
CA LEU A 142 41.97 -19.14 41.67
C LEU A 142 42.92 -18.72 42.81
N ALA A 143 42.43 -17.95 43.77
CA ALA A 143 43.20 -17.41 44.89
C ALA A 143 43.13 -18.26 46.18
N GLY A 144 42.40 -19.39 46.18
CA GLY A 144 42.25 -20.31 47.31
C GLY A 144 42.78 -21.71 47.01
#